data_AF-A0A535NTR6-F1
#
_entry.id   AF-A0A535NTR6-F1
#
_cell.length_a   1.000
_cell.length_b   1.000
_cell.length_c   1.000
_cell.angle_alpha   90.00
_cell.angle_beta   90.00
_cell.angle_gamma   90.00
#
_symmetry.space_group_name_H-M   'P 1'
#
loop_
_entity.id
_entity.type
_entity.pdbx_description
1 polymer ?
#
loop_
_entity_poly.entity_id
_entity_poly.type
_entity_poly.pdbx_seq_one_letter_code
_entity_poly.pdbx_strand_id
1 'polypeptide(L)'
;MLVDGQGQLGDIRNSDSNWHNSWFFSRVSRPLITPSGTADYAIAAAQGAGLFASTLGISRWDRYAVLARNRYALIRDDLESSAVHAYDWICHFQDGASVDTASGWVQGIGKNGMSLGVRVLSPAQWTATTGSQTAQLMQNFDPDGQTSWVRVRPATNVASTSFLTALMPVATSSWPSRTRVDALEASDRGAGAVVAPGSILEERWIFTRAGTDKSAGDLVLSGALAGMAGRDAAGTPVRAVLFGAGSIRDQNGGRLLLSSTSANAIQVNTVGQTLAVTGDGIADFHAYAPTATTATLNGLAVQATFEAGMVTFPGGTGGGSDGGCGNCMPPPADGGTPPTDGGTPPTDGGTSNEGSHSSYVPVAHGCSQGGGETGSWLGTLGALALASRRRR
;
A
#
# COMPACT_ATOMS: atom_id res chain seq x y z
N MET A 1 12.44 -10.86 -0.01
CA MET A 1 12.90 -11.20 1.35
C MET A 1 13.53 -12.57 1.28
N LEU A 2 14.73 -12.75 1.82
CA LEU A 2 15.36 -14.05 2.03
C LEU A 2 15.43 -14.33 3.54
N VAL A 3 15.32 -15.59 3.91
CA VAL A 3 15.50 -16.09 5.28
C VAL A 3 16.59 -17.16 5.22
N ASP A 4 17.72 -16.93 5.89
CA ASP A 4 18.90 -17.82 5.84
C ASP A 4 19.38 -18.10 4.41
N GLY A 5 19.32 -17.05 3.58
CA GLY A 5 19.65 -17.12 2.15
C GLY A 5 18.55 -17.70 1.28
N GLN A 6 17.48 -18.27 1.86
CA GLN A 6 16.37 -18.90 1.15
C GLN A 6 15.24 -17.94 0.78
N GLY A 7 14.85 -17.93 -0.50
CA GLY A 7 13.72 -17.20 -1.01
C GLY A 7 12.36 -17.78 -0.61
N GLN A 8 11.32 -16.94 -0.78
CA GLN A 8 9.93 -17.24 -0.41
C GLN A 8 9.39 -18.51 -1.08
N LEU A 9 9.85 -18.86 -2.27
CA LEU A 9 9.37 -20.03 -2.99
C LEU A 9 10.36 -21.21 -2.94
N GLY A 10 11.40 -21.14 -2.10
CA GLY A 10 12.44 -22.16 -2.03
C GLY A 10 13.39 -22.00 -3.22
N ASP A 11 14.69 -21.90 -2.95
CA ASP A 11 15.64 -21.53 -4.00
C ASP A 11 15.92 -22.67 -5.00
N ILE A 12 15.49 -23.89 -4.67
CA ILE A 12 15.66 -25.06 -5.52
C ILE A 12 14.33 -25.35 -6.23
N ARG A 13 14.22 -24.84 -7.45
CA ARG A 13 13.18 -25.23 -8.40
C ARG A 13 13.65 -26.47 -9.15
N ASN A 14 12.84 -27.52 -9.16
CA ASN A 14 13.14 -28.72 -9.95
C ASN A 14 12.86 -28.52 -11.45
N SER A 15 11.99 -27.55 -11.77
CA SER A 15 11.55 -27.20 -13.12
C SER A 15 10.87 -25.82 -13.09
N ASP A 16 10.73 -25.16 -14.24
CA ASP A 16 9.93 -23.94 -14.37
C ASP A 16 8.41 -24.18 -14.28
N SER A 17 7.97 -25.45 -14.40
CA SER A 17 6.57 -25.80 -14.17
C SER A 17 6.25 -25.82 -12.68
N ASN A 18 5.22 -25.08 -12.28
CA ASN A 18 4.72 -25.10 -10.89
C ASN A 18 4.28 -26.50 -10.44
N TRP A 19 3.79 -27.34 -11.35
CA TRP A 19 3.38 -28.72 -11.07
C TRP A 19 4.52 -29.64 -10.61
N HIS A 20 5.76 -29.32 -10.98
CA HIS A 20 6.95 -30.07 -10.55
C HIS A 20 7.56 -29.54 -9.25
N ASN A 21 6.92 -28.55 -8.63
CA ASN A 21 7.36 -27.92 -7.39
C ASN A 21 6.24 -28.07 -6.36
N SER A 22 6.24 -29.17 -5.60
CA SER A 22 5.17 -29.50 -4.64
C SER A 22 4.92 -28.41 -3.59
N TRP A 23 5.96 -27.65 -3.24
CA TRP A 23 5.86 -26.51 -2.33
C TRP A 23 5.05 -25.33 -2.91
N PHE A 24 4.87 -25.23 -4.23
CA PHE A 24 4.24 -24.08 -4.88
C PHE A 24 2.78 -23.92 -4.44
N PHE A 25 2.05 -25.02 -4.33
CA PHE A 25 0.63 -24.99 -3.98
C PHE A 25 0.37 -24.94 -2.47
N SER A 26 1.36 -25.28 -1.65
CA SER A 26 1.24 -25.22 -0.18
C SER A 26 1.69 -23.88 0.39
N ARG A 27 2.50 -23.12 -0.35
CA ARG A 27 3.02 -21.81 0.06
C ARG A 27 2.13 -20.69 -0.43
N VAL A 28 1.36 -20.09 0.48
CA VAL A 28 0.31 -19.13 0.14
C VAL A 28 0.47 -17.85 0.95
N SER A 29 0.35 -16.71 0.27
CA SER A 29 0.17 -15.40 0.91
C SER A 29 -1.31 -15.02 0.95
N ARG A 30 -1.68 -14.14 1.89
CA ARG A 30 -3.06 -13.63 2.01
C ARG A 30 -3.06 -12.11 2.08
N PRO A 31 -4.02 -11.40 1.45
CA PRO A 31 -4.16 -9.97 1.67
C PRO A 31 -4.50 -9.70 3.14
N LEU A 32 -3.88 -8.68 3.73
CA LEU A 32 -4.27 -8.14 5.04
C LEU A 32 -5.48 -7.24 4.90
N ILE A 33 -5.55 -6.52 3.78
CA ILE A 33 -6.63 -5.62 3.40
C ILE A 33 -6.85 -5.72 1.89
N THR A 34 -8.06 -5.37 1.46
CA THR A 34 -8.28 -4.98 0.07
C THR A 34 -7.46 -3.72 -0.23
N PRO A 35 -6.66 -3.66 -1.30
CA PRO A 35 -5.93 -2.46 -1.66
C PRO A 35 -6.90 -1.27 -1.82
N SER A 36 -6.57 -0.16 -1.17
CA SER A 36 -7.43 1.03 -1.11
C SER A 36 -6.60 2.29 -1.35
N GLY A 37 -7.28 3.40 -1.65
CA GLY A 37 -6.60 4.65 -1.94
C GLY A 37 -7.50 5.86 -1.90
N THR A 38 -6.86 7.01 -2.01
CA THR A 38 -7.40 8.37 -2.00
C THR A 38 -6.95 9.06 -3.28
N ALA A 39 -7.17 10.37 -3.40
CA ALA A 39 -6.68 11.12 -4.58
C ALA A 39 -5.15 11.06 -4.72
N ASP A 40 -4.42 11.09 -3.60
CA ASP A 40 -2.97 11.20 -3.60
C ASP A 40 -2.24 9.97 -3.05
N TYR A 41 -2.90 9.09 -2.30
CA TYR A 41 -2.22 7.99 -1.61
C TYR A 41 -2.92 6.67 -1.86
N ALA A 42 -2.18 5.57 -1.83
CA ALA A 42 -2.74 4.24 -1.89
C ALA A 42 -1.95 3.28 -1.02
N ILE A 43 -2.60 2.24 -0.54
CA ILE A 43 -1.99 1.20 0.28
C ILE A 43 -2.38 -0.19 -0.24
N ALA A 44 -1.44 -1.12 -0.12
CA ALA A 44 -1.70 -2.54 -0.15
C ALA A 44 -0.97 -3.18 1.03
N ALA A 45 -1.57 -4.21 1.63
CA ALA A 45 -0.89 -4.98 2.66
C ALA A 45 -1.20 -6.47 2.55
N ALA A 46 -0.23 -7.32 2.87
CA ALA A 46 -0.34 -8.76 2.76
C ALA A 46 0.49 -9.51 3.82
N GLN A 47 0.02 -10.70 4.18
CA GLN A 47 0.73 -11.68 5.00
C GLN A 47 1.48 -12.65 4.08
N GLY A 48 2.79 -12.76 4.31
CA GLY A 48 3.69 -13.62 3.56
C GLY A 48 4.31 -14.75 4.36
N ALA A 49 4.02 -14.90 5.66
CA ALA A 49 4.61 -15.96 6.49
C ALA A 49 4.41 -17.35 5.87
N GLY A 50 3.21 -17.62 5.36
CA GLY A 50 2.84 -18.86 4.68
C GLY A 50 3.57 -19.12 3.36
N LEU A 51 4.35 -18.17 2.85
CA LEU A 51 5.23 -18.41 1.71
C LEU A 51 6.47 -19.20 2.15
N PHE A 52 6.95 -19.06 3.38
CA PHE A 52 8.16 -19.75 3.81
C PHE A 52 7.91 -21.19 4.26
N ALA A 53 8.96 -22.02 4.27
CA ALA A 53 8.88 -23.36 4.85
C ALA A 53 8.55 -23.27 6.35
N SER A 54 7.61 -24.08 6.82
CA SER A 54 7.19 -24.10 8.24
C SER A 54 8.34 -24.43 9.20
N THR A 55 9.36 -25.15 8.72
CA THR A 55 10.58 -25.48 9.49
C THR A 55 11.40 -24.24 9.87
N LEU A 56 11.19 -23.10 9.20
CA LEU A 56 11.82 -21.83 9.57
C LEU A 56 11.11 -21.15 10.74
N GLY A 57 9.95 -21.63 11.20
CA GLY A 57 9.28 -21.05 12.37
C GLY A 57 8.78 -19.61 12.20
N ILE A 58 8.74 -19.09 10.96
CA ILE A 58 8.21 -17.75 10.66
C ILE A 58 6.71 -17.72 10.95
N SER A 59 6.34 -17.02 12.01
CA SER A 59 4.94 -16.84 12.42
C SER A 59 4.33 -15.58 11.83
N ARG A 60 5.15 -14.59 11.45
CA ARG A 60 4.70 -13.36 10.81
C ARG A 60 5.67 -12.87 9.75
N TRP A 61 5.09 -12.42 8.65
CA TRP A 61 5.73 -11.52 7.72
C TRP A 61 4.64 -10.67 7.08
N ASP A 62 4.38 -9.51 7.64
CA ASP A 62 3.38 -8.58 7.12
C ASP A 62 4.09 -7.50 6.30
N ARG A 63 3.67 -7.30 5.06
CA ARG A 63 4.19 -6.25 4.19
C ARG A 63 3.14 -5.18 3.96
N TYR A 64 3.48 -3.94 4.22
CA TYR A 64 2.72 -2.75 3.87
C TYR A 64 3.46 -2.01 2.76
N ALA A 65 2.76 -1.69 1.69
CA ALA A 65 3.26 -0.87 0.60
C ALA A 65 2.35 0.35 0.44
N VAL A 66 2.87 1.53 0.75
CA VAL A 66 2.19 2.81 0.52
C VAL A 66 2.79 3.47 -0.71
N LEU A 67 1.94 3.88 -1.65
CA LEU A 67 2.30 4.78 -2.74
C LEU A 67 1.83 6.18 -2.38
N ALA A 68 2.74 7.15 -2.35
CA ALA A 68 2.46 8.51 -1.93
C ALA A 68 2.66 9.51 -3.07
N ARG A 69 1.59 10.21 -3.43
CA ARG A 69 1.48 11.28 -4.44
C ARG A 69 1.99 10.90 -5.83
N ASN A 70 2.07 9.61 -6.14
CA ASN A 70 2.81 9.07 -7.30
C ASN A 70 4.28 9.55 -7.36
N ARG A 71 4.88 9.83 -6.20
CA ARG A 71 6.24 10.38 -6.09
C ARG A 71 7.21 9.44 -5.39
N TYR A 72 6.74 8.71 -4.38
CA TYR A 72 7.57 7.76 -3.65
C TYR A 72 6.73 6.64 -3.07
N ALA A 73 7.40 5.59 -2.60
CA ALA A 73 6.75 4.53 -1.85
C ALA A 73 7.40 4.31 -0.50
N LEU A 74 6.62 3.87 0.49
CA LEU A 74 7.12 3.34 1.76
C LEU A 74 6.80 1.86 1.81
N ILE A 75 7.81 1.04 2.09
CA ILE A 75 7.66 -0.40 2.29
C ILE A 75 8.01 -0.71 3.73
N ARG A 76 7.03 -1.20 4.50
CA ARG A 76 7.23 -1.74 5.84
C ARG A 76 7.05 -3.25 5.81
N ASP A 77 8.01 -3.99 6.36
CA ASP A 77 7.92 -5.41 6.64
C ASP A 77 7.98 -5.63 8.16
N ASP A 78 7.03 -6.35 8.74
CA ASP A 78 7.06 -6.78 10.14
C ASP A 78 7.27 -8.30 10.18
N LEU A 79 8.39 -8.76 10.77
CA LEU A 79 8.77 -10.17 10.84
C LEU A 79 8.80 -10.68 12.28
N GLU A 80 8.26 -11.89 12.49
CA GLU A 80 8.35 -12.63 13.75
C GLU A 80 8.62 -14.10 13.45
N SER A 81 9.53 -14.70 14.24
CA SER A 81 9.87 -16.12 14.21
C SER A 81 10.11 -16.65 15.62
N SER A 82 9.94 -17.95 15.80
CA SER A 82 10.37 -18.65 17.03
C SER A 82 11.88 -18.87 17.10
N ALA A 83 12.60 -18.70 15.99
CA ALA A 83 14.05 -18.88 15.90
C ALA A 83 14.73 -17.63 15.34
N VAL A 84 16.04 -17.52 15.60
CA VAL A 84 16.88 -16.43 15.09
C VAL A 84 17.31 -16.72 13.66
N HIS A 85 17.12 -15.77 12.74
CA HIS A 85 17.46 -15.92 11.33
C HIS A 85 18.31 -14.76 10.79
N ALA A 86 18.97 -15.02 9.67
CA ALA A 86 19.52 -14.00 8.80
C ALA A 86 18.45 -13.55 7.79
N TYR A 87 17.87 -12.36 8.01
CA TYR A 87 16.89 -11.77 7.09
C TYR A 87 17.54 -10.85 6.07
N ASP A 88 17.32 -11.08 4.77
CA ASP A 88 17.77 -10.17 3.71
C ASP A 88 16.57 -9.52 3.00
N TRP A 89 16.42 -8.21 3.19
CA TRP A 89 15.58 -7.39 2.32
C TRP A 89 16.35 -7.13 1.03
N ILE A 90 15.82 -7.63 -0.09
CA ILE A 90 16.48 -7.59 -1.39
C ILE A 90 15.75 -6.64 -2.33
N CYS A 91 16.50 -5.78 -3.01
CA CYS A 91 16.05 -4.98 -4.14
C CYS A 91 16.96 -5.21 -5.35
N HIS A 92 16.39 -5.03 -6.54
CA HIS A 92 17.08 -5.21 -7.81
C HIS A 92 17.06 -3.92 -8.61
N PHE A 93 18.13 -3.68 -9.35
CA PHE A 93 18.37 -2.49 -10.16
C PHE A 93 18.96 -2.90 -11.52
N GLN A 94 18.81 -2.03 -12.52
CA GLN A 94 19.24 -2.34 -13.88
C GLN A 94 20.76 -2.23 -14.04
N ASP A 95 21.39 -1.20 -13.46
CA ASP A 95 22.72 -0.76 -13.89
C ASP A 95 23.73 -0.55 -12.75
N GLY A 96 23.50 -1.20 -11.62
CA GLY A 96 24.39 -1.11 -10.46
C GLY A 96 23.71 -0.58 -9.22
N ALA A 97 24.45 -0.64 -8.12
CA ALA A 97 24.06 -0.03 -6.87
C ALA A 97 25.27 0.47 -6.08
N SER A 98 25.10 1.59 -5.39
CA SER A 98 26.04 2.06 -4.37
C SER A 98 25.34 2.08 -3.01
N VAL A 99 26.09 1.78 -1.94
CA VAL A 99 25.56 1.70 -0.57
C VAL A 99 26.36 2.65 0.31
N ASP A 100 25.64 3.51 1.04
CA ASP A 100 26.16 4.33 2.12
C ASP A 100 25.37 4.00 3.39
N THR A 101 25.90 3.08 4.19
CA THR A 101 25.29 2.68 5.46
C THR A 101 25.31 3.79 6.51
N ALA A 102 26.24 4.76 6.41
CA ALA A 102 26.36 5.85 7.36
C ALA A 102 25.23 6.88 7.19
N SER A 103 24.91 7.27 5.96
CA SER A 103 23.70 8.08 5.68
C SER A 103 22.43 7.23 5.58
N GLY A 104 22.60 5.91 5.47
CA GLY A 104 21.55 4.91 5.40
C GLY A 104 20.81 4.89 4.07
N TRP A 105 21.52 5.16 2.98
CA TRP A 105 21.00 5.18 1.61
C TRP A 105 21.63 4.08 0.76
N VAL A 106 20.82 3.51 -0.12
CA VAL A 106 21.26 2.76 -1.30
C VAL A 106 20.86 3.57 -2.52
N GLN A 107 21.77 3.77 -3.46
CA GLN A 107 21.46 4.30 -4.79
C GLN A 107 21.40 3.15 -5.78
N GLY A 108 20.20 2.83 -6.27
CA GLY A 108 20.04 1.98 -7.43
C GLY A 108 20.20 2.78 -8.71
N ILE A 109 21.09 2.37 -9.61
CA ILE A 109 21.34 3.06 -10.87
C ILE A 109 20.45 2.45 -11.96
N GLY A 110 19.72 3.32 -12.67
CA GLY A 110 18.94 2.98 -13.86
C GLY A 110 19.64 3.48 -15.13
N LYS A 111 19.26 2.90 -16.28
CA LYS A 111 19.91 3.17 -17.57
C LYS A 111 19.39 4.43 -18.29
N ASN A 112 18.40 5.10 -17.72
CA ASN A 112 17.69 6.24 -18.31
C ASN A 112 18.01 7.58 -17.61
N GLY A 113 19.15 7.69 -16.92
CA GLY A 113 19.51 8.87 -16.13
C GLY A 113 18.68 9.06 -14.86
N MET A 114 17.92 8.03 -14.46
CA MET A 114 17.21 7.97 -13.18
C MET A 114 17.91 7.00 -12.23
N SER A 115 17.84 7.32 -10.94
CA SER A 115 18.18 6.42 -9.85
C SER A 115 16.95 6.17 -8.98
N LEU A 116 16.94 5.01 -8.33
CA LEU A 116 16.04 4.76 -7.21
C LEU A 116 16.84 4.88 -5.92
N GLY A 117 16.57 5.91 -5.14
CA GLY A 117 17.07 5.98 -3.77
C GLY A 117 16.27 5.06 -2.86
N VAL A 118 16.95 4.18 -2.14
CA VAL A 118 16.34 3.39 -1.06
C VAL A 118 16.89 3.91 0.26
N ARG A 119 16.08 4.65 1.01
CA ARG A 119 16.41 5.03 2.39
C ARG A 119 16.03 3.87 3.30
N VAL A 120 17.00 3.25 3.97
CA VAL A 120 16.75 2.21 4.98
C VAL A 120 16.64 2.88 6.35
N LEU A 121 15.42 2.91 6.89
CA LEU A 121 15.13 3.51 8.21
C LEU A 121 15.22 2.48 9.33
N SER A 122 14.64 1.30 9.10
CA SER A 122 14.68 0.15 10.00
C SER A 122 15.22 -1.07 9.25
N PRO A 123 16.06 -1.93 9.88
CA PRO A 123 16.57 -1.79 11.25
C PRO A 123 17.56 -0.61 11.39
N ALA A 124 17.78 -0.15 12.62
CA ALA A 124 18.66 0.99 12.91
C ALA A 124 20.10 0.75 12.47
N GLN A 125 20.59 -0.47 12.71
CA GLN A 125 21.90 -0.94 12.29
C GLN A 125 21.72 -2.06 11.29
N TRP A 126 22.33 -1.91 10.13
CA TRP A 126 22.26 -2.86 9.04
C TRP A 126 23.58 -2.91 8.28
N THR A 127 23.76 -4.03 7.59
CA THR A 127 24.83 -4.24 6.62
C THR A 127 24.18 -4.50 5.26
N ALA A 128 24.96 -4.33 4.20
CA ALA A 128 24.51 -4.79 2.90
C ALA A 128 25.60 -5.45 2.10
N THR A 129 25.16 -6.35 1.22
CA THR A 129 25.98 -6.91 0.16
C THR A 129 25.37 -6.53 -1.17
N THR A 130 26.23 -6.34 -2.16
CA THR A 130 25.83 -6.03 -3.53
C THR A 130 26.36 -7.12 -4.46
N GLY A 131 25.67 -7.33 -5.56
CA GLY A 131 26.18 -8.19 -6.62
C GLY A 131 25.36 -8.03 -7.89
N SER A 132 25.66 -8.90 -8.85
CA SER A 132 24.96 -8.97 -10.12
C SER A 132 24.41 -10.37 -10.33
N GLN A 133 23.35 -10.47 -11.11
CA GLN A 133 22.77 -11.74 -11.53
C GLN A 133 22.31 -11.65 -12.97
N THR A 134 22.58 -12.71 -13.73
CA THR A 134 21.96 -12.98 -15.03
C THR A 134 20.82 -13.95 -14.76
N ALA A 135 19.58 -13.54 -15.04
CA ALA A 135 18.45 -14.46 -14.99
C ALA A 135 18.11 -14.95 -16.40
N GLN A 136 17.52 -16.14 -16.49
CA GLN A 136 16.99 -16.64 -17.75
C GLN A 136 15.94 -15.65 -18.29
N LEU A 137 16.03 -15.32 -19.58
CA LEU A 137 15.20 -14.31 -20.25
C LEU A 137 15.43 -12.86 -19.79
N MET A 138 16.45 -12.57 -18.98
CA MET A 138 16.74 -11.18 -18.58
C MET A 138 17.06 -10.31 -19.79
N GLN A 139 17.62 -10.88 -20.86
CA GLN A 139 17.87 -10.20 -22.13
C GLN A 139 16.59 -9.61 -22.77
N ASN A 140 15.40 -10.08 -22.39
CA ASN A 140 14.13 -9.55 -22.89
C ASN A 140 13.70 -8.27 -22.16
N PHE A 141 14.26 -8.00 -20.97
CA PHE A 141 13.93 -6.86 -20.11
C PHE A 141 15.06 -5.86 -19.99
N ASP A 142 16.29 -6.33 -20.16
CA ASP A 142 17.50 -5.54 -20.13
C ASP A 142 18.46 -6.05 -21.23
N PRO A 143 18.91 -5.20 -22.18
CA PRO A 143 19.78 -5.62 -23.28
C PRO A 143 21.08 -6.33 -22.84
N ASP A 144 21.59 -6.01 -21.65
CA ASP A 144 22.83 -6.57 -21.13
C ASP A 144 22.60 -7.93 -20.43
N GLY A 145 21.34 -8.36 -20.30
CA GLY A 145 20.95 -9.61 -19.66
C GLY A 145 21.29 -9.68 -18.18
N GLN A 146 21.67 -8.57 -17.56
CA GLN A 146 22.12 -8.52 -16.17
C GLN A 146 21.26 -7.56 -15.35
N THR A 147 21.12 -7.90 -14.06
CA THR A 147 20.58 -7.00 -13.04
C THR A 147 21.55 -6.94 -11.88
N SER A 148 21.62 -5.79 -11.23
CA SER A 148 22.32 -5.64 -9.95
C SER A 148 21.35 -5.83 -8.80
N TRP A 149 21.83 -6.28 -7.67
CA TRP A 149 21.02 -6.44 -6.47
C TRP A 149 21.74 -5.90 -5.24
N VAL A 150 20.94 -5.51 -4.25
CA VAL A 150 21.41 -5.19 -2.90
C VAL A 150 20.60 -6.02 -1.91
N ARG A 151 21.30 -6.69 -1.00
CA ARG A 151 20.71 -7.39 0.14
C ARG A 151 21.02 -6.60 1.39
N VAL A 152 20.00 -6.01 1.99
CA VAL A 152 20.06 -5.29 3.25
C VAL A 152 19.70 -6.26 4.37
N ARG A 153 20.56 -6.34 5.39
CA ARG A 153 20.45 -7.27 6.51
C ARG A 153 20.60 -6.53 7.83
N PRO A 154 19.81 -6.86 8.88
CA PRO A 154 20.10 -6.40 10.24
C PRO A 154 21.56 -6.72 10.62
N ALA A 155 22.20 -5.89 11.44
CA ALA A 155 23.61 -6.08 11.78
C ALA A 155 23.89 -7.42 12.49
N THR A 156 22.87 -7.98 13.17
CA THR A 156 22.91 -9.30 13.79
C THR A 156 21.69 -10.11 13.36
N ASN A 157 21.82 -11.44 13.37
CA ASN A 157 20.66 -12.30 13.19
C ASN A 157 19.69 -12.07 14.35
N VAL A 158 18.38 -12.10 14.04
CA VAL A 158 17.32 -11.78 15.00
C VAL A 158 16.11 -12.68 14.75
N ALA A 159 15.29 -12.90 15.77
CA ALA A 159 14.05 -13.66 15.62
C ALA A 159 12.93 -12.79 15.04
N SER A 160 12.81 -11.56 15.55
CA SER A 160 11.82 -10.58 15.12
C SER A 160 12.51 -9.28 14.73
N THR A 161 12.04 -8.65 13.65
CA THR A 161 12.55 -7.37 13.19
C THR A 161 11.53 -6.66 12.33
N SER A 162 11.77 -5.39 12.03
CA SER A 162 11.02 -4.69 10.99
C SER A 162 11.99 -4.04 10.00
N PHE A 163 11.62 -4.10 8.73
CA PHE A 163 12.24 -3.26 7.71
C PHE A 163 11.30 -2.11 7.41
N LEU A 164 11.83 -0.89 7.38
CA LEU A 164 11.12 0.27 6.88
C LEU A 164 12.02 0.96 5.88
N THR A 165 11.57 1.01 4.63
CA THR A 165 12.32 1.60 3.53
C THR A 165 11.49 2.62 2.77
N ALA A 166 12.12 3.73 2.38
CA ALA A 166 11.52 4.68 1.45
C ALA A 166 12.16 4.55 0.07
N LEU A 167 11.33 4.34 -0.94
CA LEU A 167 11.71 4.21 -2.35
C LEU A 167 11.47 5.55 -3.04
N MET A 168 12.56 6.24 -3.37
CA MET A 168 12.60 7.63 -3.81
C MET A 168 13.19 7.72 -5.22
N PRO A 169 12.36 7.74 -6.28
CA PRO A 169 12.81 8.07 -7.63
C PRO A 169 13.49 9.43 -7.65
N VAL A 170 14.65 9.53 -8.29
CA VAL A 170 15.44 10.76 -8.39
C VAL A 170 16.25 10.75 -9.68
N ALA A 171 16.43 11.90 -10.32
CA ALA A 171 17.39 12.00 -11.43
C ALA A 171 18.79 11.70 -10.90
N THR A 172 19.58 10.89 -11.62
CA THR A 172 20.93 10.50 -11.17
C THR A 172 21.82 11.71 -10.92
N SER A 173 21.71 12.75 -11.74
CA SER A 173 22.40 14.03 -11.58
C SER A 173 22.02 14.79 -10.30
N SER A 174 20.82 14.55 -9.76
CA SER A 174 20.28 15.21 -8.57
C SER A 174 20.44 14.36 -7.31
N TRP A 175 21.18 13.25 -7.36
CA TRP A 175 21.43 12.39 -6.21
C TRP A 175 21.97 13.14 -4.97
N PRO A 176 22.90 14.11 -5.09
CA PRO A 176 23.38 14.89 -3.94
C PRO A 176 22.27 15.72 -3.26
N SER A 177 21.23 16.11 -4.00
CA SER A 177 20.09 16.91 -3.52
C SER A 177 18.80 16.09 -3.43
N ARG A 178 18.90 14.77 -3.27
CA ARG A 178 17.74 13.88 -3.11
C ARG A 178 16.91 14.29 -1.88
N THR A 179 15.60 14.07 -1.95
CA THR A 179 14.68 14.38 -0.84
C THR A 179 15.11 13.65 0.43
N ARG A 180 15.26 14.41 1.51
CA ARG A 180 15.59 13.87 2.83
C ARG A 180 14.43 13.02 3.37
N VAL A 181 14.78 11.90 3.99
CA VAL A 181 13.86 11.00 4.69
C VAL A 181 14.51 10.54 5.99
N ASP A 182 13.81 10.74 7.10
CA ASP A 182 14.24 10.34 8.45
C ASP A 182 13.26 9.34 9.07
N ALA A 183 13.67 8.70 10.16
CA ALA A 183 12.75 7.93 10.99
C ALA A 183 11.84 8.89 11.76
N LEU A 184 10.57 8.52 11.95
CA LEU A 184 9.64 9.30 12.77
C LEU A 184 10.10 9.39 14.23
N GLU A 185 10.67 8.30 14.73
CA GLU A 185 11.19 8.19 16.09
C GLU A 185 12.54 7.47 16.09
N ALA A 186 13.51 7.98 16.86
CA ALA A 186 14.86 7.44 16.88
C ALA A 186 14.96 6.10 17.64
N SER A 187 14.19 5.95 18.73
CA SER A 187 14.12 4.74 19.56
C SER A 187 13.34 3.60 18.89
N ASP A 188 12.36 3.93 18.03
CA ASP A 188 11.65 2.96 17.21
C ASP A 188 11.62 3.41 15.74
N ARG A 189 12.70 3.08 15.03
CA ARG A 189 12.86 3.47 13.63
C ARG A 189 11.93 2.72 12.67
N GLY A 190 11.25 1.66 13.12
CA GLY A 190 10.25 0.92 12.35
C GLY A 190 8.85 1.53 12.48
N ALA A 191 8.62 2.42 13.43
CA ALA A 191 7.31 3.01 13.67
C ALA A 191 6.83 3.90 12.52
N GLY A 192 7.73 4.57 11.82
CA GLY A 192 7.33 5.59 10.85
C GLY A 192 8.49 6.34 10.19
N ALA A 193 8.13 7.25 9.29
CA ALA A 193 9.06 8.05 8.51
C ALA A 193 8.64 9.53 8.47
N VAL A 194 9.62 10.43 8.37
CA VAL A 194 9.40 11.84 8.02
C VAL A 194 10.00 12.08 6.64
N VAL A 195 9.17 12.45 5.67
CA VAL A 195 9.57 12.71 4.29
C VAL A 195 9.59 14.22 4.04
N ALA A 196 10.67 14.71 3.44
CA ALA A 196 10.89 16.13 3.14
C ALA A 196 10.71 17.06 4.36
N PRO A 197 11.42 16.80 5.47
CA PRO A 197 11.31 17.62 6.67
C PRO A 197 11.63 19.09 6.42
N GLY A 198 10.81 19.99 6.97
CA GLY A 198 10.92 21.45 6.79
C GLY A 198 10.57 21.96 5.39
N SER A 199 10.05 21.12 4.50
CA SER A 199 9.61 21.55 3.17
C SER A 199 8.20 22.16 3.20
N ILE A 200 7.72 22.63 2.05
CA ILE A 200 6.34 23.11 1.88
C ILE A 200 5.28 22.03 2.13
N LEU A 201 5.68 20.75 2.14
CA LEU A 201 4.85 19.63 2.56
C LEU A 201 5.75 18.56 3.17
N GLU A 202 5.96 18.66 4.48
CA GLU A 202 6.53 17.59 5.29
C GLU A 202 5.46 16.52 5.54
N GLU A 203 5.75 15.26 5.24
CA GLU A 203 4.82 14.14 5.44
C GLU A 203 5.36 13.22 6.56
N ARG A 204 4.64 13.16 7.68
CA ARG A 204 4.96 12.30 8.81
C ARG A 204 4.08 11.06 8.79
N TRP A 205 4.68 9.93 8.46
CA TRP A 205 4.03 8.63 8.37
C TRP A 205 4.21 7.84 9.65
N ILE A 206 3.12 7.24 10.14
CA ILE A 206 3.11 6.30 11.26
C ILE A 206 2.39 5.02 10.83
N PHE A 207 2.93 3.87 11.25
CA PHE A 207 2.44 2.55 10.91
C PHE A 207 2.22 1.74 12.19
N THR A 208 1.19 0.91 12.17
CA THR A 208 0.85 0.01 13.27
C THR A 208 0.38 -1.33 12.72
N ARG A 209 0.18 -2.31 13.61
CA ARG A 209 -0.42 -3.59 13.25
C ARG A 209 -1.94 -3.44 13.21
N ALA A 210 -2.61 -4.27 12.43
CA ALA A 210 -4.06 -4.30 12.34
C ALA A 210 -4.70 -4.38 13.73
N GLY A 211 -5.62 -3.46 14.02
CA GLY A 211 -6.35 -3.43 15.29
C GLY A 211 -5.52 -3.06 16.51
N THR A 212 -4.34 -2.43 16.33
CA THR A 212 -3.49 -1.98 17.44
C THR A 212 -3.19 -0.50 17.33
N ASP A 213 -2.86 0.11 18.48
CA ASP A 213 -2.51 1.52 18.56
C ASP A 213 -1.00 1.72 18.56
N LYS A 214 -0.55 2.87 18.06
CA LYS A 214 0.85 3.24 18.01
C LYS A 214 1.04 4.72 18.31
N SER A 215 1.97 5.01 19.21
CA SER A 215 2.54 6.34 19.40
C SER A 215 4.00 6.31 18.95
N ALA A 216 4.40 7.32 18.17
CA ALA A 216 5.79 7.52 17.75
C ALA A 216 6.00 8.96 17.29
N GLY A 217 7.13 9.55 17.68
CA GLY A 217 7.34 10.98 17.48
C GLY A 217 6.27 11.78 18.23
N ASP A 218 5.56 12.65 17.54
CA ASP A 218 4.43 13.41 18.10
C ASP A 218 3.05 12.88 17.66
N LEU A 219 3.03 11.77 16.92
CA LEU A 219 1.82 11.18 16.36
C LEU A 219 1.29 10.04 17.24
N VAL A 220 -0.04 9.95 17.30
CA VAL A 220 -0.78 8.81 17.86
C VAL A 220 -1.74 8.30 16.79
N LEU A 221 -1.59 7.02 16.43
CA LEU A 221 -2.45 6.29 15.50
C LEU A 221 -3.24 5.25 16.29
N SER A 222 -4.56 5.26 16.16
CA SER A 222 -5.43 4.27 16.78
C SER A 222 -6.31 3.58 15.75
N GLY A 223 -6.43 2.25 15.84
CA GLY A 223 -7.29 1.40 14.99
C GLY A 223 -6.83 1.19 13.53
N ALA A 224 -6.38 2.24 12.85
CA ALA A 224 -6.00 2.21 11.44
C ALA A 224 -4.59 1.62 11.24
N LEU A 225 -4.29 1.04 10.08
CA LEU A 225 -3.00 0.39 9.79
C LEU A 225 -1.84 1.36 9.58
N ALA A 226 -2.15 2.49 8.96
CA ALA A 226 -1.19 3.54 8.69
C ALA A 226 -1.93 4.88 8.69
N GLY A 227 -1.20 5.92 9.11
CA GLY A 227 -1.67 7.28 9.04
C GLY A 227 -0.55 8.21 8.62
N MET A 228 -0.93 9.37 8.10
CA MET A 228 0.01 10.43 7.74
C MET A 228 -0.51 11.79 8.17
N ALA A 229 0.35 12.58 8.80
CA ALA A 229 0.12 13.99 9.06
C ALA A 229 1.02 14.82 8.14
N GLY A 230 0.40 15.64 7.29
CA GLY A 230 1.07 16.54 6.37
C GLY A 230 1.14 17.95 6.96
N ARG A 231 2.33 18.53 7.01
CA ARG A 231 2.59 19.87 7.56
C ARG A 231 3.21 20.78 6.51
N ASP A 232 2.86 22.06 6.58
CA ASP A 232 3.56 23.09 5.83
C ASP A 232 4.91 23.45 6.48
N ALA A 233 5.64 24.38 5.86
CA ALA A 233 6.93 24.85 6.36
C ALA A 233 6.85 25.56 7.73
N ALA A 234 5.67 26.01 8.15
CA ALA A 234 5.43 26.60 9.47
C ALA A 234 5.04 25.54 10.53
N GLY A 235 4.88 24.27 10.13
CA GLY A 235 4.45 23.19 11.00
C GLY A 235 2.93 23.08 11.16
N THR A 236 2.15 23.85 10.40
CA THR A 236 0.68 23.80 10.44
C THR A 236 0.19 22.53 9.75
N PRO A 237 -0.74 21.76 10.35
CA PRO A 237 -1.35 20.64 9.65
C PRO A 237 -2.17 21.14 8.46
N VAL A 238 -1.85 20.63 7.28
CA VAL A 238 -2.55 20.96 6.02
C VAL A 238 -3.24 19.75 5.40
N ARG A 239 -2.88 18.55 5.87
CA ARG A 239 -3.33 17.28 5.29
C ARG A 239 -3.27 16.17 6.33
N ALA A 240 -4.21 15.24 6.26
CA ALA A 240 -4.14 13.99 7.02
C ALA A 240 -4.66 12.82 6.19
N VAL A 241 -4.14 11.62 6.44
CA VAL A 241 -4.55 10.37 5.77
C VAL A 241 -4.70 9.26 6.80
N LEU A 242 -5.69 8.39 6.61
CA LEU A 242 -5.84 7.11 7.30
C LEU A 242 -6.07 5.99 6.30
N PHE A 243 -5.51 4.83 6.61
CA PHE A 243 -5.78 3.57 5.93
C PHE A 243 -6.44 2.59 6.90
N GLY A 244 -7.76 2.50 6.79
CA GLY A 244 -8.65 1.80 7.72
C GLY A 244 -9.37 2.74 8.69
N ALA A 245 -10.41 2.19 9.35
CA ALA A 245 -11.13 2.87 10.42
C ALA A 245 -10.22 3.13 11.62
N GLY A 246 -10.34 4.31 12.23
CA GLY A 246 -9.48 4.74 13.32
C GLY A 246 -9.33 6.24 13.43
N SER A 247 -8.22 6.66 14.05
CA SER A 247 -7.87 8.08 14.17
C SER A 247 -6.36 8.30 14.10
N ILE A 248 -5.98 9.48 13.61
CA ILE A 248 -4.62 10.02 13.73
C ILE A 248 -4.69 11.35 14.46
N ARG A 249 -3.83 11.48 15.47
CA ARG A 249 -3.68 12.65 16.32
C ARG A 249 -2.22 13.11 16.29
N ASP A 250 -2.00 14.40 16.49
CA ASP A 250 -0.66 14.95 16.74
C ASP A 250 -0.58 15.62 18.12
N GLN A 251 0.54 16.30 18.40
CA GLN A 251 0.82 16.90 19.71
C GLN A 251 0.74 15.88 20.85
N ASN A 252 1.34 14.69 20.63
CA ASN A 252 1.31 13.57 21.57
C ASN A 252 -0.13 13.12 21.91
N GLY A 253 -1.04 13.21 20.95
CA GLY A 253 -2.45 12.85 21.09
C GLY A 253 -3.38 14.02 21.45
N GLY A 254 -2.83 15.19 21.74
CA GLY A 254 -3.59 16.38 22.16
C GLY A 254 -4.54 16.94 21.10
N ARG A 255 -4.22 16.80 19.81
CA ARG A 255 -5.06 17.29 18.72
C ARG A 255 -5.43 16.17 17.76
N LEU A 256 -6.73 16.00 17.52
CA LEU A 256 -7.25 15.15 16.46
C LEU A 256 -6.96 15.79 15.11
N LEU A 257 -6.41 15.04 14.16
CA LEU A 257 -6.23 15.49 12.78
C LEU A 257 -7.31 14.90 11.87
N LEU A 258 -7.57 13.60 12.00
CA LEU A 258 -8.56 12.87 11.22
C LEU A 258 -9.01 11.63 11.98
N SER A 259 -10.32 11.33 11.94
CA SER A 259 -10.87 10.03 12.34
C SER A 259 -12.04 9.64 11.45
N SER A 260 -12.26 8.33 11.31
CA SER A 260 -13.43 7.75 10.66
C SER A 260 -13.67 6.34 11.20
N THR A 261 -14.92 5.94 11.38
CA THR A 261 -15.29 4.57 11.78
C THR A 261 -15.56 3.65 10.59
N SER A 262 -15.75 4.21 9.40
CA SER A 262 -16.16 3.49 8.19
C SER A 262 -15.08 3.37 7.11
N ALA A 263 -14.18 4.36 7.02
CA ALA A 263 -13.28 4.47 5.88
C ALA A 263 -12.31 3.28 5.71
N ASN A 264 -12.23 2.75 4.49
CA ASN A 264 -11.14 1.86 4.08
C ASN A 264 -9.85 2.67 3.80
N ALA A 265 -10.03 3.87 3.26
CA ALA A 265 -8.98 4.88 3.11
C ALA A 265 -9.65 6.26 3.09
N ILE A 266 -9.05 7.23 3.77
CA ILE A 266 -9.53 8.61 3.77
C ILE A 266 -8.35 9.56 3.81
N GLN A 267 -8.42 10.59 2.97
CA GLN A 267 -7.51 11.72 2.96
C GLN A 267 -8.33 12.99 3.11
N VAL A 268 -7.85 13.91 3.92
CA VAL A 268 -8.35 15.28 4.00
C VAL A 268 -7.26 16.27 3.64
N ASN A 269 -7.61 17.30 2.89
CA ASN A 269 -6.70 18.37 2.48
C ASN A 269 -7.46 19.69 2.44
N THR A 270 -6.96 20.72 3.13
CA THR A 270 -7.59 22.04 3.11
C THR A 270 -7.09 22.84 1.91
N VAL A 271 -8.01 23.26 1.04
CA VAL A 271 -7.72 24.09 -0.14
C VAL A 271 -8.53 25.38 -0.02
N GLY A 272 -7.86 26.46 0.39
CA GLY A 272 -8.55 27.70 0.77
C GLY A 272 -9.50 27.45 1.94
N GLN A 273 -10.79 27.71 1.74
CA GLN A 273 -11.85 27.49 2.73
C GLN A 273 -12.58 26.15 2.55
N THR A 274 -12.13 25.27 1.65
CA THR A 274 -12.76 23.96 1.41
C THR A 274 -11.93 22.84 2.00
N LEU A 275 -12.56 21.99 2.81
CA LEU A 275 -12.02 20.68 3.17
C LEU A 275 -12.29 19.68 2.04
N ALA A 276 -11.28 19.35 1.27
CA ALA A 276 -11.36 18.31 0.25
C ALA A 276 -11.10 16.93 0.89
N VAL A 277 -12.13 16.09 0.91
CA VAL A 277 -12.09 14.72 1.41
C VAL A 277 -12.13 13.75 0.23
N THR A 278 -11.22 12.79 0.20
CA THR A 278 -11.18 11.76 -0.84
C THR A 278 -10.85 10.40 -0.25
N GLY A 279 -11.36 9.34 -0.85
CA GLY A 279 -11.06 7.98 -0.40
C GLY A 279 -12.11 6.95 -0.77
N ASP A 280 -12.18 5.90 0.06
CA ASP A 280 -12.98 4.72 -0.17
C ASP A 280 -13.66 4.26 1.12
N GLY A 281 -14.92 3.80 1.00
CA GLY A 281 -15.72 3.34 2.14
C GLY A 281 -16.09 4.43 3.16
N ILE A 282 -16.12 5.71 2.76
CA ILE A 282 -16.35 6.82 3.70
C ILE A 282 -17.85 7.03 3.90
N ALA A 283 -18.35 6.71 5.10
CA ALA A 283 -19.68 7.07 5.58
C ALA A 283 -19.66 8.14 6.68
N ASP A 284 -18.51 8.33 7.34
CA ASP A 284 -18.31 9.31 8.41
C ASP A 284 -16.87 9.84 8.44
N PHE A 285 -16.68 11.06 8.95
CA PHE A 285 -15.36 11.56 9.36
C PHE A 285 -15.44 12.71 10.36
N HIS A 286 -14.37 12.88 11.14
CA HIS A 286 -14.06 14.11 11.87
C HIS A 286 -12.65 14.57 11.49
N ALA A 287 -12.49 15.82 11.06
CA ALA A 287 -11.23 16.33 10.54
C ALA A 287 -10.89 17.73 11.05
N TYR A 288 -9.63 17.97 11.37
CA TYR A 288 -9.13 19.29 11.75
C TYR A 288 -8.94 20.16 10.51
N ALA A 289 -9.74 21.21 10.40
CA ALA A 289 -9.67 22.18 9.30
C ALA A 289 -10.21 23.53 9.78
N PRO A 290 -9.43 24.30 10.57
CA PRO A 290 -9.91 25.48 11.27
C PRO A 290 -10.38 26.63 10.37
N THR A 291 -9.93 26.64 9.11
CA THR A 291 -10.31 27.64 8.12
C THR A 291 -11.43 27.16 7.18
N ALA A 292 -11.85 25.89 7.26
CA ALA A 292 -12.83 25.37 6.32
C ALA A 292 -14.25 25.88 6.64
N THR A 293 -14.99 26.26 5.61
CA THR A 293 -16.42 26.62 5.66
C THR A 293 -17.28 25.73 4.76
N THR A 294 -16.64 24.94 3.92
CA THR A 294 -17.27 23.99 2.99
C THR A 294 -16.51 22.67 2.98
N ALA A 295 -17.17 21.59 2.61
CA ALA A 295 -16.55 20.27 2.50
C ALA A 295 -17.01 19.57 1.21
N THR A 296 -16.11 18.80 0.62
CA THR A 296 -16.42 17.90 -0.50
C THR A 296 -15.97 16.49 -0.16
N LEU A 297 -16.76 15.48 -0.53
CA LEU A 297 -16.39 14.08 -0.48
C LEU A 297 -16.30 13.52 -1.89
N ASN A 298 -15.11 13.05 -2.29
CA ASN A 298 -14.83 12.54 -3.62
C ASN A 298 -15.26 13.51 -4.74
N GLY A 299 -15.03 14.81 -4.53
CA GLY A 299 -15.37 15.88 -5.48
C GLY A 299 -16.82 16.37 -5.41
N LEU A 300 -17.69 15.72 -4.64
CA LEU A 300 -19.09 16.13 -4.47
C LEU A 300 -19.26 16.95 -3.18
N ALA A 301 -20.02 18.04 -3.23
CA ALA A 301 -20.33 18.82 -2.04
C ALA A 301 -21.15 17.99 -1.04
N VAL A 302 -20.83 18.10 0.26
CA VAL A 302 -21.54 17.39 1.33
C VAL A 302 -21.94 18.34 2.45
N GLN A 303 -23.02 18.01 3.16
CA GLN A 303 -23.43 18.71 4.37
C GLN A 303 -22.61 18.21 5.57
N ALA A 304 -21.88 19.13 6.21
CA ALA A 304 -21.01 18.86 7.34
C ALA A 304 -21.19 19.94 8.41
N THR A 305 -20.90 19.60 9.67
CA THR A 305 -20.91 20.56 10.78
C THR A 305 -19.51 21.14 10.96
N PHE A 306 -19.40 22.46 11.10
CA PHE A 306 -18.15 23.20 11.28
C PHE A 306 -18.16 23.83 12.68
N GLU A 307 -17.39 23.28 13.61
CA GLU A 307 -17.40 23.72 15.01
C GLU A 307 -16.01 23.58 15.63
N ALA A 308 -15.58 24.61 16.38
CA ALA A 308 -14.29 24.62 17.09
C ALA A 308 -13.07 24.23 16.23
N GLY A 309 -13.11 24.57 14.94
CA GLY A 309 -12.06 24.26 13.96
C GLY A 309 -12.03 22.81 13.46
N MET A 310 -13.08 22.04 13.75
CA MET A 310 -13.31 20.69 13.28
C MET A 310 -14.45 20.64 12.26
N VAL A 311 -14.35 19.72 11.31
CA VAL A 311 -15.38 19.40 10.34
C VAL A 311 -15.88 17.98 10.62
N THR A 312 -17.19 17.82 10.80
CA THR A 312 -17.84 16.53 11.09
C THR A 312 -18.83 16.16 9.98
N PHE A 313 -18.71 14.94 9.46
CA PHE A 313 -19.62 14.35 8.47
C PHE A 313 -20.11 12.98 8.96
N PRO A 314 -21.41 12.65 8.79
CA PRO A 314 -22.47 13.52 8.30
C PRO A 314 -22.71 14.70 9.24
N GLY A 315 -23.07 15.86 8.70
CA GLY A 315 -23.46 16.99 9.54
C GLY A 315 -24.69 16.64 10.37
N GLY A 316 -24.66 16.95 11.67
CA GLY A 316 -25.88 16.88 12.47
C GLY A 316 -26.88 17.89 11.94
N THR A 317 -28.14 17.48 11.73
CA THR A 317 -29.23 18.45 11.63
C THR A 317 -29.26 19.16 12.98
N GLY A 318 -28.73 20.38 13.06
CA GLY A 318 -28.78 21.16 14.29
C GLY A 318 -30.18 21.10 14.87
N GLY A 319 -30.31 20.71 16.14
CA GLY A 319 -31.57 20.72 16.84
C GLY A 319 -32.14 22.13 16.83
N GLY A 320 -33.14 22.36 15.97
CA GLY A 320 -33.78 23.64 15.75
C GLY A 320 -35.13 23.40 15.09
N SER A 321 -36.13 23.19 15.95
CA SER A 321 -37.58 23.26 15.71
C SER A 321 -38.17 22.53 14.50
N ASP A 322 -39.13 21.65 14.80
CA ASP A 322 -40.27 21.24 13.97
C ASP A 322 -40.65 22.28 12.89
N GLY A 323 -40.05 22.14 11.71
CA GLY A 323 -40.43 22.84 10.49
C GLY A 323 -41.03 21.81 9.56
N GLY A 324 -42.35 21.60 9.67
CA GLY A 324 -43.10 20.60 8.92
C GLY A 324 -42.78 20.64 7.43
N CYS A 325 -42.38 19.49 6.89
CA CYS A 325 -42.39 19.26 5.45
C CYS A 325 -43.85 19.09 4.99
N GLY A 326 -44.51 20.20 4.67
CA GLY A 326 -45.74 20.20 3.89
C GLY A 326 -45.47 19.79 2.44
N ASN A 327 -45.10 18.52 2.20
CA ASN A 327 -45.34 17.77 0.95
C ASN A 327 -44.71 16.36 0.90
N CYS A 328 -44.65 15.62 2.01
CA CYS A 328 -44.47 14.17 1.92
C CYS A 328 -45.82 13.51 1.55
N MET A 329 -46.12 13.38 0.26
CA MET A 329 -47.12 12.41 -0.20
C MET A 329 -46.55 10.99 -0.03
N PRO A 330 -47.27 10.05 0.61
CA PRO A 330 -46.92 8.64 0.56
C PRO A 330 -47.19 8.09 -0.85
N PRO A 331 -46.37 7.15 -1.38
CA PRO A 331 -46.73 6.43 -2.58
C PRO A 331 -47.98 5.55 -2.31
N PRO A 332 -48.94 5.44 -3.24
CA PRO A 332 -50.05 4.51 -3.11
C PRO A 332 -49.54 3.07 -3.11
N ALA A 333 -50.08 2.27 -2.20
CA ALA A 333 -49.92 0.83 -2.19
C ALA A 333 -50.88 0.21 -3.21
N ASP A 334 -50.35 -0.48 -4.22
CA ASP A 334 -51.13 -1.36 -5.08
C ASP A 334 -50.55 -2.78 -5.03
N GLY A 335 -51.34 -3.68 -4.45
CA GLY A 335 -51.18 -5.12 -4.56
C GLY A 335 -51.86 -5.64 -5.82
N GLY A 336 -51.20 -6.59 -6.48
CA GLY A 336 -51.76 -7.35 -7.60
C GLY A 336 -50.98 -8.63 -7.81
N THR A 337 -51.65 -9.76 -7.59
CA THR A 337 -51.18 -11.15 -7.76
C THR A 337 -50.86 -11.54 -9.22
N PRO A 338 -50.02 -12.57 -9.45
CA PRO A 338 -49.52 -12.94 -10.78
C PRO A 338 -50.47 -13.90 -11.53
N PRO A 339 -50.43 -13.96 -12.88
CA PRO A 339 -50.93 -15.10 -13.62
C PRO A 339 -49.80 -16.07 -14.00
N THR A 340 -50.01 -17.33 -13.65
CA THR A 340 -49.36 -18.53 -14.20
C THR A 340 -50.06 -19.00 -15.47
N ASP A 341 -49.29 -19.29 -16.51
CA ASP A 341 -49.42 -20.39 -17.50
C ASP A 341 -48.37 -20.11 -18.59
N GLY A 342 -47.58 -21.03 -19.14
CA GLY A 342 -47.71 -22.47 -19.31
C GLY A 342 -47.40 -22.78 -20.78
N GLY A 343 -46.19 -23.24 -21.10
CA GLY A 343 -45.81 -23.62 -22.47
C GLY A 343 -44.32 -23.96 -22.67
N THR A 344 -44.03 -25.26 -22.78
CA THR A 344 -42.73 -25.94 -23.00
C THR A 344 -42.42 -26.13 -24.51
N PRO A 345 -41.25 -26.69 -24.96
CA PRO A 345 -40.24 -25.99 -25.76
C PRO A 345 -40.10 -26.55 -27.20
N PRO A 346 -39.04 -26.18 -27.95
CA PRO A 346 -38.37 -27.18 -28.76
C PRO A 346 -36.88 -27.31 -28.42
N THR A 347 -36.49 -28.58 -28.34
CA THR A 347 -35.15 -29.14 -28.54
C THR A 347 -34.62 -28.81 -29.94
N ASP A 348 -33.29 -28.86 -30.08
CA ASP A 348 -32.47 -29.40 -31.19
C ASP A 348 -31.06 -28.81 -30.98
N GLY A 349 -29.96 -29.54 -30.69
CA GLY A 349 -29.57 -30.86 -31.16
C GLY A 349 -28.51 -30.69 -32.25
N GLY A 350 -27.22 -30.74 -31.91
CA GLY A 350 -26.15 -30.69 -32.92
C GLY A 350 -24.73 -30.58 -32.39
N THR A 351 -24.17 -31.69 -31.92
CA THR A 351 -22.72 -31.93 -31.81
C THR A 351 -22.16 -32.30 -33.19
N SER A 352 -20.94 -31.88 -33.51
CA SER A 352 -19.99 -32.70 -34.28
C SER A 352 -18.55 -32.27 -33.97
N ASN A 353 -17.71 -33.29 -33.88
CA ASN A 353 -16.30 -33.27 -33.52
C ASN A 353 -15.48 -33.75 -34.73
N GLU A 354 -14.18 -33.45 -34.73
CA GLU A 354 -13.10 -33.97 -35.61
C GLU A 354 -12.97 -33.34 -37.03
N GLY A 355 -11.79 -32.95 -37.54
CA GLY A 355 -10.41 -33.09 -37.06
C GLY A 355 -9.38 -32.36 -37.96
N SER A 356 -8.17 -32.25 -37.40
CA SER A 356 -6.84 -31.86 -37.92
C SER A 356 -6.65 -31.31 -39.35
N HIS A 357 -5.88 -30.22 -39.46
CA HIS A 357 -4.50 -30.26 -39.99
C HIS A 357 -3.68 -29.02 -39.62
N SER A 358 -2.40 -29.30 -39.36
CA SER A 358 -1.31 -28.46 -38.87
C SER A 358 -0.90 -27.34 -39.82
N SER A 359 -0.62 -26.15 -39.28
CA SER A 359 0.55 -25.36 -39.72
C SER A 359 1.14 -24.60 -38.53
N TYR A 360 2.44 -24.81 -38.38
CA TYR A 360 3.29 -24.46 -37.26
C TYR A 360 3.69 -22.98 -37.35
N VAL A 361 3.41 -22.19 -36.30
CA VAL A 361 4.06 -20.91 -36.03
C VAL A 361 4.43 -20.90 -34.55
N PRO A 362 5.71 -20.80 -34.15
CA PRO A 362 6.10 -20.86 -32.75
C PRO A 362 5.65 -19.57 -32.05
N VAL A 363 4.59 -19.68 -31.25
CA VAL A 363 4.12 -18.61 -30.37
C VAL A 363 5.03 -18.56 -29.14
N ALA A 364 5.52 -17.36 -28.83
CA ALA A 364 6.31 -17.08 -27.64
C ALA A 364 5.57 -17.50 -26.37
N HIS A 365 6.14 -18.43 -25.60
CA HIS A 365 5.66 -18.79 -24.28
C HIS A 365 6.15 -17.75 -23.25
N GLY A 366 5.40 -16.67 -23.13
CA GLY A 366 5.46 -15.73 -22.01
C GLY A 366 4.36 -16.05 -21.00
N CYS A 367 4.75 -16.12 -19.73
CA CYS A 367 3.96 -16.02 -18.49
C CYS A 367 2.44 -16.29 -18.60
N SER A 368 2.03 -17.42 -18.01
CA SER A 368 0.66 -17.81 -17.66
C SER A 368 -0.40 -16.69 -17.73
N GLN A 369 -1.19 -16.68 -18.80
CA GLN A 369 -2.60 -16.36 -18.69
C GLN A 369 -3.36 -17.66 -18.41
N GLY A 370 -3.99 -17.73 -17.25
CA GLY A 370 -4.90 -18.78 -16.84
C GLY A 370 -5.75 -18.23 -15.72
N GLY A 371 -7.03 -18.00 -16.01
CA GLY A 371 -8.00 -17.45 -15.07
C GLY A 371 -8.09 -18.26 -13.79
N GLY A 372 -8.16 -17.55 -12.67
CA GLY A 372 -8.21 -18.12 -11.33
C GLY A 372 -7.47 -17.19 -10.39
N GLU A 373 -8.20 -16.58 -9.47
CA GLU A 373 -7.76 -15.60 -8.47
C GLU A 373 -6.48 -16.07 -7.74
N THR A 374 -5.31 -15.70 -8.26
CA THR A 374 -4.01 -16.02 -7.66
C THR A 374 -3.15 -14.76 -7.74
N GLY A 375 -3.12 -14.03 -6.64
CA GLY A 375 -2.38 -12.77 -6.50
C GLY A 375 -0.88 -13.02 -6.48
N SER A 376 -0.22 -12.81 -7.63
CA SER A 376 1.22 -12.58 -7.71
C SER A 376 1.54 -11.14 -7.25
N TRP A 377 2.60 -10.96 -6.47
CA TRP A 377 3.07 -9.68 -5.91
C TRP A 377 3.41 -8.62 -6.97
N LEU A 378 3.71 -9.02 -8.21
CA LEU A 378 3.84 -8.10 -9.35
C LEU A 378 2.51 -7.42 -9.69
N GLY A 379 1.38 -8.08 -9.39
CA GLY A 379 0.05 -7.50 -9.46
C GLY A 379 -0.22 -6.42 -8.43
N THR A 380 0.56 -6.32 -7.34
CA THR A 380 0.32 -5.34 -6.27
C THR A 380 0.72 -3.92 -6.67
N LEU A 381 1.83 -3.74 -7.40
CA LEU A 381 2.20 -2.44 -7.98
C LEU A 381 1.26 -2.07 -9.15
N GLY A 382 0.86 -3.05 -9.96
CA GLY A 382 -0.15 -2.87 -11.00
C GLY A 382 -1.54 -2.52 -10.45
N ALA A 383 -1.94 -3.11 -9.33
CA ALA A 383 -3.19 -2.81 -8.64
C ALA A 383 -3.19 -1.42 -8.02
N LEU A 384 -2.05 -0.95 -7.48
CA LEU A 384 -1.89 0.44 -7.01
C LEU A 384 -1.96 1.45 -8.17
N ALA A 385 -1.39 1.11 -9.34
CA ALA A 385 -1.52 1.91 -10.56
C ALA A 385 -2.96 1.91 -11.12
N LEU A 386 -3.69 0.80 -10.99
CA LEU A 386 -5.09 0.70 -11.42
C LEU A 386 -6.05 1.41 -10.46
N ALA A 387 -5.80 1.34 -9.14
CA ALA A 387 -6.55 2.07 -8.13
C ALA A 387 -6.40 3.59 -8.29
N SER A 388 -5.20 4.07 -8.65
CA SER A 388 -4.95 5.49 -8.95
C SER A 388 -5.45 5.95 -10.32
N ARG A 389 -5.62 5.04 -11.30
CA ARG A 389 -6.11 5.37 -12.65
C ARG A 389 -7.63 5.25 -12.83
N ARG A 390 -8.34 4.43 -12.05
CA ARG A 390 -9.80 4.22 -12.20
C ARG A 390 -10.68 5.43 -11.86
N ARG A 391 -10.11 6.58 -11.46
CA ARG A 391 -10.87 7.73 -10.97
C ARG A 391 -10.37 9.09 -11.50
N ARG A 392 -9.68 9.12 -12.66
CA ARG A 392 -9.57 10.35 -13.45
C ARG A 392 -10.82 10.54 -14.29
#